data_AF-A0A2W6CPN0-F1
#
_entry.id   AF-A0A2W6CPN0-F1
#
_cell.length_a   1.000
_cell.length_b   1.000
_cell.length_c   1.000
_cell.angle_alpha   90.00
_cell.angle_beta   90.00
_cell.angle_gamma   90.00
#
_symmetry.space_group_name_H-M   'P 1'
#
loop_
_entity.id
_entity.type
_entity.pdbx_description
1 polymer ?
#
loop_
_entity_poly.entity_id
_entity_poly.type
_entity_poly.pdbx_seq_one_letter_code
_entity_poly.pdbx_strand_id
1 'polypeptide(L)'
;MKMADRQEALRRAAQARHDATLARASEALGTLAGGSEPVSFRGLARTAGVSRSWLYRQPEIRAEIDRLRQSPPSRRPAAPAPQRATVDSLRQLLHTHREEIGRLRAA
;
A
#
# COMPACT_ATOMS: atom_id res chain seq x y z
N MET A 1 -14.08 9.48 33.31
CA MET A 1 -13.32 9.02 32.12
C MET A 1 -13.56 7.52 31.97
N LYS A 2 -14.41 7.08 31.02
CA LYS A 2 -14.89 5.69 30.94
C LYS A 2 -13.86 4.82 30.20
N MET A 3 -13.73 3.56 30.59
CA MET A 3 -12.81 2.59 29.95
C MET A 3 -13.11 2.38 28.46
N ALA A 4 -14.36 2.57 28.04
CA ALA A 4 -14.78 2.53 26.64
C ALA A 4 -14.06 3.59 25.78
N ASP A 5 -13.92 4.82 26.28
CA ASP A 5 -13.23 5.93 25.59
C ASP A 5 -11.75 5.59 25.34
N ARG A 6 -11.11 4.91 26.31
CA ARG A 6 -9.71 4.48 26.20
C ARG A 6 -9.53 3.33 25.21
N GLN A 7 -10.46 2.37 25.18
CA GLN A 7 -10.43 1.27 24.21
C GLN A 7 -10.65 1.78 22.79
N GLU A 8 -11.54 2.75 22.59
CA GLU A 8 -11.71 3.40 21.30
C GLU A 8 -10.47 4.19 20.87
N ALA A 9 -9.87 4.97 21.78
CA ALA A 9 -8.64 5.70 21.48
C ALA A 9 -7.50 4.75 21.04
N LEU A 10 -7.37 3.59 21.70
CA LEU A 10 -6.39 2.57 21.32
C LEU A 10 -6.69 1.95 19.95
N ARG A 11 -7.96 1.66 19.65
CA ARG A 11 -8.37 1.15 18.32
C ARG A 11 -8.11 2.19 17.22
N ARG A 12 -8.41 3.47 17.47
CA ARG A 12 -8.11 4.57 16.54
C ARG A 12 -6.61 4.71 16.29
N ALA A 13 -5.80 4.64 17.34
CA ALA A 13 -4.33 4.70 17.21
C ALA A 13 -3.76 3.49 16.45
N ALA A 14 -4.29 2.30 16.68
CA ALA A 14 -3.89 1.09 15.94
C ALA A 14 -4.24 1.22 14.45
N GLN A 15 -5.40 1.79 14.12
CA GLN A 15 -5.77 2.02 12.72
C GLN A 15 -4.93 3.11 12.06
N ALA A 16 -4.72 4.25 12.71
CA ALA A 16 -3.89 5.31 12.14
C ALA A 16 -2.48 4.80 11.80
N ARG A 17 -1.92 3.92 12.65
CA ARG A 17 -0.66 3.22 12.37
C ARG A 17 -0.77 2.29 11.16
N HIS A 18 -1.86 1.55 11.02
CA HIS A 18 -2.12 0.70 9.86
C HIS A 18 -2.20 1.51 8.56
N ASP A 19 -2.98 2.60 8.56
CA ASP A 19 -3.19 3.45 7.37
C ASP A 19 -1.89 4.12 6.93
N ALA A 20 -1.10 4.63 7.90
CA ALA A 20 0.23 5.18 7.64
C ALA A 20 1.21 4.12 7.11
N THR A 21 1.03 2.85 7.47
CA THR A 21 1.86 1.74 7.00
C THR A 21 1.48 1.35 5.57
N LEU A 22 0.18 1.33 5.24
CA LEU A 22 -0.28 1.12 3.87
C LEU A 22 0.16 2.26 2.94
N ALA A 23 0.10 3.52 3.38
CA ALA A 23 0.55 4.66 2.58
C ALA A 23 2.02 4.52 2.17
N ARG A 24 2.89 4.20 3.14
CA ARG A 24 4.32 3.94 2.92
C ARG A 24 4.57 2.75 1.98
N ALA A 25 3.78 1.68 2.11
CA ALA A 25 3.88 0.53 1.21
C ALA A 25 3.50 0.89 -0.23
N SER A 26 2.42 1.64 -0.45
CA SER A 26 2.02 2.09 -1.79
C SER A 26 3.01 3.07 -2.41
N GLU A 27 3.62 3.94 -1.59
CA GLU A 27 4.65 4.85 -2.04
C GLU A 27 5.89 4.07 -2.53
N ALA A 28 6.38 3.16 -1.68
CA ALA A 28 7.50 2.28 -1.97
C ALA A 28 7.29 1.39 -3.20
N LEU A 29 6.06 0.90 -3.41
CA LEU A 29 5.68 0.18 -4.63
C LEU A 29 5.88 1.05 -5.88
N GLY A 30 5.47 2.32 -5.83
CA GLY A 30 5.67 3.25 -6.94
C GLY A 30 7.14 3.52 -7.24
N THR A 31 7.97 3.66 -6.21
CA THR A 31 9.42 3.82 -6.36
C THR A 31 10.06 2.58 -7.00
N LEU A 32 9.65 1.38 -6.58
CA LEU A 32 10.15 0.12 -7.14
C LEU A 32 9.67 -0.09 -8.59
N ALA A 33 8.43 0.28 -8.90
CA ALA A 33 7.88 0.19 -10.25
C ALA A 33 8.56 1.15 -11.24
N GLY A 34 9.12 2.27 -10.76
CA GLY A 34 9.92 3.19 -11.56
C GLY A 34 11.38 2.75 -11.77
N GLY A 35 11.82 1.71 -11.06
CA GLY A 35 13.17 1.16 -11.16
C GLY A 35 13.31 0.12 -12.28
N SER A 36 14.54 -0.28 -12.56
CA SER A 36 14.86 -1.37 -13.49
C SER A 36 14.72 -2.77 -12.88
N GLU A 37 14.52 -2.85 -11.56
CA GLU A 37 14.46 -4.11 -10.80
C GLU A 37 13.01 -4.63 -10.72
N PRO A 38 12.78 -5.96 -10.85
CA PRO A 38 11.44 -6.52 -10.69
C PRO A 38 10.85 -6.25 -9.29
N VAL A 39 9.59 -5.81 -9.25
CA VAL A 39 8.89 -5.59 -7.98
C VAL A 39 8.73 -6.92 -7.24
N SER A 40 9.26 -6.99 -6.02
CA SER A 40 9.20 -8.17 -5.16
C SER A 40 8.77 -7.80 -3.74
N PHE A 41 8.10 -8.74 -3.05
CA PHE A 41 7.74 -8.58 -1.64
C PHE A 41 8.94 -8.24 -0.74
N ARG A 42 10.12 -8.77 -1.07
CA ARG A 42 11.36 -8.49 -0.33
C ARG A 42 11.82 -7.05 -0.51
N GLY A 43 11.83 -6.57 -1.76
CA GLY A 43 12.17 -5.18 -2.09
C GLY A 43 11.18 -4.23 -1.43
N LEU A 44 9.88 -4.53 -1.57
CA LEU A 44 8.82 -3.71 -0.98
C LEU A 44 8.92 -3.61 0.55
N ALA A 45 9.13 -4.74 1.23
CA ALA A 45 9.30 -4.76 2.69
C ALA A 45 10.46 -3.87 3.15
N ARG A 46 11.59 -3.91 2.42
CA ARG A 46 12.75 -3.07 2.73
C ARG A 46 12.50 -1.60 2.46
N THR A 47 11.94 -1.26 1.30
CA THR A 47 11.69 0.13 0.91
C THR A 47 10.61 0.79 1.76
N ALA A 48 9.55 0.06 2.11
CA ALA A 48 8.46 0.58 2.95
C ALA A 48 8.74 0.51 4.46
N GLY A 49 9.79 -0.21 4.88
CA GLY A 49 10.10 -0.44 6.30
C GLY A 49 9.04 -1.29 7.01
N VAL A 50 8.46 -2.27 6.32
CA VAL A 50 7.36 -3.11 6.85
C VAL A 50 7.73 -4.60 6.81
N SER A 51 7.10 -5.41 7.65
CA SER A 51 7.35 -6.85 7.64
C SER A 51 6.67 -7.55 6.47
N ARG A 52 7.30 -8.60 5.94
CA ARG A 52 6.71 -9.46 4.89
C ARG A 52 5.40 -10.10 5.33
N SER A 53 5.31 -10.55 6.58
CA SER A 53 4.08 -11.13 7.14
C SER A 53 2.94 -10.12 7.24
N TRP A 54 3.25 -8.82 7.36
CA TRP A 54 2.25 -7.77 7.25
C TRP A 54 1.80 -7.57 5.80
N LEU A 55 2.74 -7.55 4.84
CA LEU A 55 2.41 -7.45 3.41
C LEU A 55 1.53 -8.62 2.92
N TYR A 56 1.81 -9.84 3.37
CA TYR A 56 0.98 -11.00 3.03
C TYR A 56 -0.45 -10.94 3.57
N ARG A 57 -0.69 -10.14 4.62
CA ARG A 57 -2.03 -9.91 5.16
C ARG A 57 -2.79 -8.82 4.41
N GLN A 58 -2.16 -8.11 3.47
CA GLN A 58 -2.78 -7.08 2.65
C GLN A 58 -3.07 -7.63 1.25
N PRO A 59 -4.33 -8.02 0.95
CA PRO A 59 -4.67 -8.61 -0.34
C PRO A 59 -4.48 -7.63 -1.50
N GLU A 60 -4.71 -6.32 -1.30
CA GLU A 60 -4.53 -5.32 -2.37
C GLU A 60 -3.06 -5.23 -2.83
N ILE A 61 -2.13 -5.27 -1.87
CA ILE A 61 -0.69 -5.22 -2.14
C ILE A 61 -0.23 -6.47 -2.88
N ARG A 62 -0.77 -7.63 -2.52
CA ARG A 62 -0.47 -8.90 -3.21
C ARG A 62 -0.97 -8.88 -4.65
N ALA A 63 -2.21 -8.45 -4.87
CA ALA A 63 -2.79 -8.35 -6.21
C ALA A 63 -1.98 -7.42 -7.11
N GLU A 64 -1.46 -6.31 -6.58
CA GLU A 64 -0.63 -5.38 -7.37
C GLU A 64 0.75 -5.96 -7.70
N ILE A 65 1.43 -6.59 -6.74
CA ILE A 65 2.71 -7.25 -7.02
C ILE A 65 2.52 -8.34 -8.08
N ASP A 66 1.44 -9.12 -8.01
CA ASP A 66 1.15 -10.14 -9.01
C ASP A 66 0.84 -9.50 -10.38
N ARG A 67 0.07 -8.40 -10.44
CA ARG A 67 -0.17 -7.64 -11.68
C ARG A 67 1.12 -7.11 -12.31
N LEU A 68 1.99 -6.49 -11.51
CA LEU A 68 3.28 -5.94 -11.95
C LEU A 68 4.22 -7.05 -12.44
N ARG A 69 4.08 -8.28 -11.95
CA ARG A 69 4.84 -9.44 -12.43
C ARG A 69 4.23 -10.09 -13.67
N GLN A 70 2.91 -10.07 -13.79
CA GLN A 70 2.17 -10.56 -14.96
C GLN A 70 2.31 -9.65 -16.19
N SER A 71 2.72 -8.40 -15.98
CA SER A 71 3.23 -7.52 -17.04
C SER A 71 4.77 -7.61 -17.02
N PRO A 72 5.39 -8.67 -17.57
CA PRO A 72 6.84 -8.77 -17.57
C PRO A 72 7.43 -7.56 -18.30
N PRO A 73 8.55 -6.99 -17.83
CA PRO A 73 9.27 -5.99 -18.58
C PRO A 73 9.78 -6.66 -19.85
N SER A 74 9.06 -6.46 -20.96
CA SER A 74 9.59 -6.72 -22.30
C SER A 74 10.97 -6.06 -22.37
N ARG A 75 12.00 -6.84 -22.69
CA ARG A 75 13.40 -6.38 -22.78
C ARG A 75 13.49 -5.05 -23.57
N ARG A 76 13.73 -3.94 -22.84
CA ARG A 76 14.23 -2.59 -23.25
C ARG A 76 13.32 -1.67 -24.08
N PRO A 77 13.56 -0.34 -24.07
CA PRO A 77 13.86 0.58 -22.96
C PRO A 77 12.84 1.75 -22.89
N ALA A 78 12.83 2.46 -21.75
CA ALA A 78 11.99 3.61 -21.41
C ALA A 78 10.52 3.29 -21.04
N ALA A 79 10.16 3.67 -19.82
CA ALA A 79 8.91 3.38 -19.13
C ALA A 79 7.65 3.74 -19.94
N PRO A 80 6.58 2.92 -19.90
CA PRO A 80 5.30 3.34 -20.43
C PRO A 80 4.40 3.87 -19.28
N ALA A 81 3.79 5.02 -19.55
CA ALA A 81 2.73 5.69 -18.78
C ALA A 81 1.64 4.80 -18.11
N PRO A 82 1.22 3.62 -18.65
CA PRO A 82 0.30 2.70 -17.94
C PRO A 82 0.77 2.27 -16.55
N GLN A 83 2.08 2.16 -16.30
CA GLN A 83 2.59 1.74 -14.98
C GLN A 83 2.31 2.81 -13.91
N ARG A 84 2.49 4.10 -14.24
CA ARG A 84 2.17 5.22 -13.33
C ARG A 84 0.66 5.32 -13.10
N ALA A 85 -0.13 5.25 -14.17
CA ALA A 85 -1.58 5.32 -14.06
C ALA A 85 -2.15 4.21 -13.16
N THR A 86 -1.54 3.01 -13.18
CA THR A 86 -1.96 1.89 -12.32
C THR A 86 -1.58 2.11 -10.85
N VAL A 87 -0.36 2.58 -10.58
CA VAL A 87 0.10 2.89 -9.21
C VAL A 87 -0.67 4.08 -8.62
N ASP A 88 -0.90 5.14 -9.39
CA ASP A 88 -1.70 6.28 -8.97
C ASP A 88 -3.17 5.88 -8.77
N SER A 89 -3.73 5.01 -9.63
CA SER A 89 -5.07 4.45 -9.43
C SER A 89 -5.17 3.63 -8.14
N LEU A 90 -4.16 2.82 -7.80
CA LEU A 90 -4.11 2.09 -6.53
C LEU A 90 -3.97 3.04 -5.34
N ARG A 91 -3.09 4.06 -5.42
CA ARG A 91 -2.95 5.08 -4.38
C ARG A 91 -4.27 5.81 -4.15
N GLN A 92 -4.98 6.14 -5.23
CA GLN A 92 -6.28 6.79 -5.18
C GLN A 92 -7.33 5.86 -4.59
N LEU A 93 -7.39 4.59 -5.00
CA LEU A 93 -8.32 3.61 -4.43
C LEU A 93 -8.08 3.39 -2.94
N LEU A 94 -6.82 3.24 -2.52
CA LEU A 94 -6.45 3.12 -1.11
C LEU A 94 -6.74 4.41 -0.34
N HIS A 95 -6.56 5.57 -0.96
CA HIS A 95 -6.92 6.84 -0.36
C HIS A 95 -8.44 6.93 -0.16
N THR A 96 -9.25 6.64 -1.18
CA THR A 96 -10.71 6.59 -1.11
C THR A 96 -11.19 5.62 -0.03
N HIS A 97 -10.67 4.40 0.01
CA HIS A 97 -11.03 3.42 1.04
C HIS A 97 -10.64 3.88 2.45
N ARG A 98 -9.50 4.57 2.62
CA ARG A 98 -9.10 5.16 3.91
C ARG A 98 -10.00 6.32 4.31
N GLU A 99 -10.38 7.19 3.39
CA GLU A 99 -11.32 8.29 3.65
C GLU A 99 -12.68 7.76 4.08
N GLU A 100 -13.15 6.68 3.46
CA GLU A 100 -14.43 6.05 3.77
C GLU A 100 -14.39 5.37 5.15
N ILE A 101 -13.29 4.69 5.51
CA ILE A 101 -13.06 4.16 6.86
C ILE A 101 -12.98 5.30 7.89
N GLY A 102 -12.35 6.42 7.55
CA GLY A 102 -12.28 7.61 8.42
C GLY A 102 -13.66 8.21 8.66
N ARG A 103 -14.48 8.34 7.60
CA ARG A 103 -15.85 8.85 7.66
C ARG A 103 -16.75 7.95 8.52
N LEU A 104 -16.69 6.63 8.34
CA LEU A 104 -17.47 5.66 9.13
C LEU A 104 -17.10 5.61 10.63
N ARG A 105 -15.99 6.23 11.04
CA ARG A 105 -15.53 6.28 12.44
C ARG A 105 -15.71 7.64 13.10
N ALA A 106 -16.09 8.65 12.32
CA ALA A 106 -16.36 10.02 12.77
C ALA A 106 -17.87 10.29 12.95
N ALA A 107 -18.73 9.43 12.39
CA ALA A 107 -20.17 9.35 12.65
C ALA A 107 -20.48 8.40 13.80
#